data_AF-A0A6P0MLC0-F1
#
_entry.id   AF-A0A6P0MLC0-F1
#
_cell.length_a   1.000
_cell.length_b   1.000
_cell.length_c   1.000
_cell.angle_alpha   90.00
_cell.angle_beta   90.00
_cell.angle_gamma   90.00
#
_symmetry.space_group_name_H-M   'P 1'
#
loop_
_entity.id
_entity.type
_entity.pdbx_description
1 polymer ?
#
loop_
_entity_poly.entity_id
_entity_poly.type
_entity_poly.pdbx_seq_one_letter_code
_entity_poly.pdbx_strand_id
1 'polypeptide(L)'
;MQSSELQLQLYYIDKQILVICTGASGEAYSLIEESKVEELIRKSIFIHKQIDKFFPKNKVANSPSRSVNHSNAKAKKATIDQDTNTQKTSNQIYDTKKARLKLLSNLQELGEVLFQYTFHAEILDLLNVAVGQAISSNSDVVLRLMIASDFLNLIPWELLYNDETYLCHVYDIVRHPFLQQPVRKPIPSEDNIRMLFVGANPLNDLYVKEQIEAVEAAIKPENKKFSKFIKNATYSKIADGIYDGVDILHLLTHGKCEYDSNSIKYHFLVSSEDKNKKYDQMPVEMLENFCRVNPMQLVILSTCRSEQAILYSNSYSLKKHLEKFDNIRYQSLAHGLIKTGVTSVLGMSHPISKMGAEILTRRIYRTVVERQESIYKAIRQVRLELFAHIDSLPPSDWLTPVLYSRDSQTI
;
A
#
# COMPACT_ATOMS: atom_id res chain seq x y z
N MET A 1 13.41 -29.25 2.67
CA MET A 1 12.56 -28.68 3.73
C MET A 1 11.21 -28.38 3.12
N GLN A 2 10.12 -28.93 3.68
CA GLN A 2 8.77 -28.56 3.26
C GLN A 2 8.53 -27.11 3.65
N SER A 3 8.07 -26.30 2.70
CA SER A 3 7.79 -24.88 2.92
C SER A 3 6.54 -24.75 3.79
N SER A 4 6.61 -23.96 4.86
CA SER A 4 5.46 -23.54 5.68
C SER A 4 4.59 -22.47 4.97
N GLU A 5 4.65 -22.43 3.63
CA GLU A 5 3.89 -21.51 2.80
C GLU A 5 2.56 -22.14 2.39
N LEU A 6 1.49 -21.37 2.56
CA LEU A 6 0.15 -21.68 2.08
C LEU A 6 -0.21 -20.68 0.99
N GLN A 7 -0.52 -21.17 -0.21
CA GLN A 7 -0.95 -20.31 -1.31
C GLN A 7 -2.45 -20.38 -1.46
N LEU A 8 -3.10 -19.22 -1.42
CA LEU A 8 -4.53 -19.04 -1.66
C LEU A 8 -4.71 -18.38 -3.01
N GLN A 9 -5.18 -19.14 -4.00
CA GLN A 9 -5.54 -18.65 -5.31
C GLN A 9 -7.00 -18.24 -5.33
N LEU A 10 -7.24 -16.97 -5.67
CA LEU A 10 -8.56 -16.34 -5.61
C LEU A 10 -8.99 -15.94 -7.02
N TYR A 11 -9.99 -16.66 -7.55
CA TYR A 11 -10.58 -16.42 -8.87
C TYR A 11 -12.02 -15.96 -8.72
N TYR A 12 -12.40 -14.89 -9.41
CA TYR A 12 -13.81 -14.53 -9.56
C TYR A 12 -14.40 -15.16 -10.82
N ILE A 13 -15.35 -16.08 -10.66
CA ILE A 13 -15.97 -16.84 -11.76
C ILE A 13 -17.47 -16.90 -11.48
N ASP A 14 -18.30 -16.53 -12.47
CA ASP A 14 -19.76 -16.58 -12.38
C ASP A 14 -20.33 -15.98 -11.08
N LYS A 15 -19.76 -14.84 -10.69
CA LYS A 15 -20.09 -14.07 -9.48
C LYS A 15 -19.74 -14.72 -8.14
N GLN A 16 -19.07 -15.85 -8.16
CA GLN A 16 -18.51 -16.53 -7.00
C GLN A 16 -17.01 -16.26 -6.90
N ILE A 17 -16.42 -16.49 -5.73
CA ILE A 17 -14.96 -16.57 -5.58
C ILE A 17 -14.58 -18.02 -5.38
N LEU A 18 -13.85 -18.60 -6.33
CA LEU A 18 -13.16 -19.88 -6.15
C LEU A 18 -11.86 -19.63 -5.40
N VAL A 19 -11.74 -20.27 -4.24
CA VAL A 19 -10.53 -20.30 -3.42
C VAL A 19 -9.87 -21.65 -3.64
N ILE A 20 -8.67 -21.67 -4.20
CA ILE A 20 -7.83 -22.88 -4.28
C ILE A 20 -6.67 -22.69 -3.31
N CYS A 21 -6.57 -23.57 -2.33
CA CYS A 21 -5.55 -23.56 -1.31
C CYS A 21 -4.54 -24.68 -1.60
N THR A 22 -3.27 -24.34 -1.78
CA THR A 22 -2.20 -25.32 -1.96
C THR A 22 -1.15 -25.16 -0.87
N GLY A 23 -0.76 -26.27 -0.24
CA GLY A 23 0.29 -26.34 0.77
C GLY A 23 1.11 -27.62 0.64
N ALA A 24 2.04 -27.85 1.56
CA ALA A 24 2.94 -29.01 1.51
C ALA A 24 2.23 -30.37 1.62
N SER A 25 1.03 -30.40 2.19
CA SER A 25 0.22 -31.62 2.41
C SER A 25 -0.82 -31.89 1.32
N GLY A 26 -1.00 -30.99 0.35
CA GLY A 26 -1.97 -31.18 -0.73
C GLY A 26 -2.61 -29.88 -1.22
N GLU A 27 -3.74 -30.05 -1.90
CA GLU A 27 -4.58 -28.99 -2.44
C GLU A 27 -6.02 -29.19 -1.95
N ALA A 28 -6.70 -28.10 -1.62
CA ALA A 28 -8.10 -28.05 -1.29
C ALA A 28 -8.75 -26.86 -2.00
N TYR A 29 -10.07 -26.89 -2.20
CA TYR A 29 -10.77 -25.78 -2.80
C TYR A 29 -12.10 -25.50 -2.11
N SER A 30 -12.57 -24.26 -2.22
CA SER A 30 -13.89 -23.85 -1.77
C SER A 30 -14.47 -22.77 -2.68
N LEU A 31 -15.79 -22.61 -2.61
CA LEU A 31 -16.52 -21.57 -3.31
C LEU A 31 -17.18 -20.62 -2.31
N ILE A 32 -16.87 -19.34 -2.44
CA ILE A 32 -17.62 -18.27 -1.79
C ILE A 32 -18.77 -17.89 -2.73
N GLU A 33 -19.99 -18.23 -2.31
CA GLU A 33 -21.22 -18.01 -3.07
C GLU A 33 -21.50 -16.52 -3.35
N GLU A 34 -22.26 -16.22 -4.41
CA GLU A 34 -22.59 -14.85 -4.86
C GLU A 34 -23.07 -13.95 -3.71
N SER A 35 -23.98 -14.44 -2.86
CA SER A 35 -24.51 -13.69 -1.72
C SER A 35 -23.43 -13.28 -0.72
N LYS A 36 -22.50 -14.18 -0.44
CA LYS A 36 -21.35 -13.96 0.46
C LYS A 36 -20.33 -13.02 -0.18
N VAL A 37 -20.09 -13.13 -1.49
CA VAL A 37 -19.22 -12.20 -2.23
C VAL A 37 -19.78 -10.78 -2.20
N GLU A 38 -21.08 -10.61 -2.44
CA GLU A 38 -21.74 -9.31 -2.35
C GLU A 38 -21.64 -8.72 -0.93
N GLU A 39 -21.81 -9.54 0.10
CA GLU A 39 -21.64 -9.14 1.49
C GLU A 39 -20.21 -8.66 1.78
N LEU A 40 -19.20 -9.45 1.39
CA LEU A 40 -17.79 -9.10 1.56
C LEU A 40 -17.48 -7.74 0.95
N ILE A 41 -17.85 -7.56 -0.33
CA ILE A 41 -17.54 -6.32 -1.05
C ILE A 41 -18.26 -5.13 -0.41
N ARG A 42 -19.53 -5.29 -0.02
CA ARG A 42 -20.30 -4.24 0.67
C ARG A 42 -19.64 -3.85 1.99
N LYS A 43 -19.22 -4.82 2.81
CA LYS A 43 -18.54 -4.56 4.09
C LYS A 43 -17.17 -3.93 3.88
N SER A 44 -16.38 -4.39 2.91
CA SER A 44 -15.09 -3.77 2.55
C SER A 44 -15.29 -2.30 2.18
N ILE A 45 -16.18 -1.99 1.22
CA ILE A 45 -16.47 -0.60 0.82
C ILE A 45 -16.91 0.25 2.02
N PHE A 46 -17.74 -0.31 2.91
CA PHE A 46 -18.15 0.38 4.12
C PHE A 46 -16.96 0.72 5.02
N ILE A 47 -16.07 -0.24 5.27
CA ILE A 47 -14.84 -0.05 6.07
C ILE A 47 -13.96 1.03 5.48
N HIS A 48 -13.66 0.96 4.18
CA HIS A 48 -12.85 1.97 3.51
C HIS A 48 -13.44 3.39 3.66
N LYS A 49 -14.76 3.51 3.53
CA LYS A 49 -15.48 4.79 3.77
C LYS A 49 -15.43 5.25 5.23
N GLN A 50 -15.37 4.34 6.21
CA GLN A 50 -15.20 4.74 7.62
C GLN A 50 -13.77 5.18 7.89
N ILE A 51 -12.76 4.47 7.37
CA ILE A 51 -11.35 4.83 7.53
C ILE A 51 -11.09 6.24 6.97
N ASP A 52 -11.62 6.54 5.79
CA ASP A 52 -11.51 7.86 5.14
C ASP A 52 -12.04 9.02 6.02
N LYS A 53 -12.89 8.77 7.02
CA LYS A 53 -13.39 9.82 7.92
C LYS A 53 -12.38 10.21 8.99
N PHE A 54 -11.41 9.34 9.30
CA PHE A 54 -10.35 9.62 10.27
C PHE A 54 -9.23 10.50 9.67
N PHE A 55 -9.21 10.67 8.35
CA PHE A 55 -8.23 11.49 7.67
C PHE A 55 -8.92 12.71 7.02
N PRO A 56 -8.53 13.94 7.37
CA PRO A 56 -9.11 15.12 6.75
C PRO A 56 -8.86 15.09 5.24
N LYS A 57 -9.92 15.31 4.45
CA LYS A 57 -9.76 15.52 3.01
C LYS A 57 -8.99 16.82 2.82
N ASN A 58 -7.72 16.74 2.43
CA ASN A 58 -7.05 17.89 1.83
C ASN A 58 -7.87 18.26 0.60
N LYS A 59 -8.51 19.44 0.63
CA LYS A 59 -9.13 20.05 -0.54
C LYS A 59 -8.02 20.40 -1.53
N VAL A 60 -7.46 19.40 -2.19
CA VAL A 60 -6.73 19.63 -3.44
C VAL A 60 -7.80 20.11 -4.40
N ALA A 61 -7.77 21.41 -4.69
CA ALA A 61 -8.72 22.04 -5.59
C ALA A 61 -8.77 21.24 -6.89
N ASN A 62 -9.90 20.60 -7.16
CA ASN A 62 -10.29 20.32 -8.53
C ASN A 62 -10.44 21.69 -9.19
N SER A 63 -9.38 22.22 -9.78
CA SER A 63 -9.51 23.36 -10.68
C SER A 63 -10.26 22.84 -11.91
N PRO A 64 -11.49 23.28 -12.18
CA PRO A 64 -12.10 23.03 -13.48
C PRO A 64 -11.21 23.75 -14.50
N SER A 65 -10.88 23.06 -15.59
CA SER A 65 -10.31 23.65 -16.79
C SER A 65 -11.20 24.82 -17.24
N ARG A 66 -10.85 26.04 -16.83
CA ARG A 66 -11.51 27.25 -17.31
C ARG A 66 -10.78 27.71 -18.55
N SER A 67 -11.48 27.58 -19.67
CA SER A 67 -11.28 28.33 -20.90
C SER A 67 -10.98 29.80 -20.60
N VAL A 68 -9.94 30.30 -21.23
CA VAL A 68 -9.52 31.70 -21.28
C VAL A 68 -10.70 32.59 -21.65
N ASN A 69 -10.93 33.65 -20.88
CA ASN A 69 -11.52 34.88 -21.38
C ASN A 69 -10.94 36.08 -20.61
N HIS A 70 -10.39 37.03 -21.36
CA HIS A 70 -9.85 38.31 -20.91
C HIS A 70 -10.96 39.23 -20.39
N SER A 71 -10.73 39.89 -19.24
CA SER A 71 -11.00 41.32 -19.07
C SER A 71 -10.58 41.85 -17.68
N ASN A 72 -9.59 42.73 -17.68
CA ASN A 72 -9.36 43.95 -16.89
C ASN A 72 -9.77 44.10 -15.40
N ALA A 73 -8.72 44.37 -14.61
CA ALA A 73 -8.51 45.51 -13.70
C ALA A 73 -9.42 45.74 -12.47
N LYS A 74 -8.82 45.65 -11.27
CA LYS A 74 -8.43 46.82 -10.43
C LYS A 74 -7.83 46.38 -9.09
N ALA A 75 -6.77 47.10 -8.69
CA ALA A 75 -6.06 46.95 -7.42
C ALA A 75 -6.87 47.49 -6.23
N LYS A 76 -6.74 46.83 -5.07
CA LYS A 76 -6.89 47.46 -3.75
C LYS A 76 -6.00 46.76 -2.71
N LYS A 77 -5.30 47.59 -1.95
CA LYS A 77 -4.29 47.32 -0.92
C LYS A 77 -4.98 47.44 0.44
N ALA A 78 -4.80 46.47 1.35
CA ALA A 78 -4.97 46.57 2.82
C ALA A 78 -4.76 45.17 3.41
N THR A 79 -3.66 44.85 4.10
CA THR A 79 -3.28 45.14 5.51
C THR A 79 -3.21 43.79 6.22
N ILE A 80 -2.04 43.54 6.80
CA ILE A 80 -1.67 42.38 7.59
C ILE A 80 -2.38 42.50 8.93
N ASP A 81 -3.10 41.46 9.35
CA ASP A 81 -3.27 41.18 10.77
C ASP A 81 -3.24 39.66 11.02
N GLN A 82 -2.53 39.33 12.08
CA GLN A 82 -2.19 38.00 12.54
C GLN A 82 -3.42 37.34 13.16
N ASP A 83 -3.83 36.18 12.64
CA ASP A 83 -4.79 35.30 13.32
C ASP A 83 -4.19 33.90 13.46
N THR A 84 -3.36 33.74 14.48
CA THR A 84 -2.91 32.45 15.01
C THR A 84 -3.99 31.87 15.92
N ASN A 85 -5.07 31.25 15.39
CA ASN A 85 -5.86 30.32 16.21
C ASN A 85 -6.87 29.37 15.52
N THR A 86 -6.76 29.05 14.23
CA THR A 86 -7.83 28.31 13.52
C THR A 86 -7.47 26.89 13.05
N GLN A 87 -6.43 26.26 13.60
CA GLN A 87 -6.03 24.88 13.24
C GLN A 87 -6.42 23.79 14.27
N LYS A 88 -7.18 24.12 15.33
CA LYS A 88 -7.58 23.15 16.37
C LYS A 88 -8.93 22.46 16.16
N THR A 89 -9.72 22.79 15.14
CA THR A 89 -11.14 22.41 15.11
C THR A 89 -11.57 21.38 14.06
N SER A 90 -10.70 20.93 13.15
CA SER A 90 -11.07 19.91 12.14
C SER A 90 -10.72 18.47 12.53
N ASN A 91 -9.68 18.25 13.35
CA ASN A 91 -9.24 16.89 13.72
C ASN A 91 -10.08 16.25 14.84
N GLN A 92 -10.78 17.03 15.66
CA GLN A 92 -11.53 16.49 16.81
C GLN A 92 -12.93 15.97 16.48
N ILE A 93 -13.51 16.31 15.33
CA ILE A 93 -14.94 16.05 15.05
C ILE A 93 -15.20 14.56 14.72
N TYR A 94 -14.20 13.83 14.21
CA TYR A 94 -14.37 12.43 13.76
C TYR A 94 -13.59 11.40 14.58
N ASP A 95 -12.65 11.82 15.43
CA ASP A 95 -11.84 10.91 16.25
C ASP A 95 -12.33 10.83 17.70
N THR A 96 -13.63 10.55 17.87
CA THR A 96 -14.17 10.29 19.21
C THR A 96 -13.86 8.87 19.64
N LYS A 97 -13.64 8.62 20.94
CA LYS A 97 -13.46 7.25 21.49
C LYS A 97 -14.54 6.28 21.00
N LYS A 98 -15.80 6.74 20.90
CA LYS A 98 -16.93 5.97 20.37
C LYS A 98 -16.76 5.61 18.89
N ALA A 99 -16.35 6.57 18.05
CA ALA A 99 -16.10 6.31 16.62
C ALA A 99 -14.94 5.32 16.43
N ARG A 100 -13.88 5.44 17.22
CA ARG A 100 -12.72 4.53 17.21
C ARG A 100 -13.14 3.10 17.55
N LEU A 101 -13.80 2.90 18.69
CA LEU A 101 -14.29 1.58 19.13
C LEU A 101 -15.24 0.98 18.09
N LYS A 102 -16.11 1.80 17.49
CA LYS A 102 -17.00 1.34 16.41
C LYS A 102 -16.21 0.89 15.18
N LEU A 103 -15.18 1.64 14.76
CA LEU A 103 -14.36 1.22 13.62
C LEU A 103 -13.65 -0.11 13.92
N LEU A 104 -13.01 -0.24 15.08
CA LEU A 104 -12.34 -1.48 15.51
C LEU A 104 -13.28 -2.68 15.49
N SER A 105 -14.49 -2.53 16.04
CA SER A 105 -15.51 -3.58 16.01
C SER A 105 -15.90 -3.98 14.58
N ASN A 106 -16.08 -3.01 13.68
CA ASN A 106 -16.40 -3.34 12.28
C ASN A 106 -15.22 -4.01 11.56
N LEU A 107 -13.97 -3.63 11.87
CA LEU A 107 -12.77 -4.25 11.29
C LEU A 107 -12.69 -5.72 11.69
N GLN A 108 -12.90 -6.02 12.97
CA GLN A 108 -12.93 -7.38 13.49
C GLN A 108 -14.09 -8.18 12.88
N GLU A 109 -15.31 -7.62 12.85
CA GLU A 109 -16.48 -8.29 12.25
C GLU A 109 -16.24 -8.65 10.77
N LEU A 110 -15.64 -7.75 9.99
CA LEU A 110 -15.25 -8.07 8.61
C LEU A 110 -14.17 -9.16 8.57
N GLY A 111 -13.20 -9.11 9.49
CA GLY A 111 -12.14 -10.10 9.60
C GLY A 111 -12.65 -11.52 9.90
N GLU A 112 -13.62 -11.63 10.81
CA GLU A 112 -14.29 -12.89 11.17
C GLU A 112 -15.04 -13.46 9.96
N VAL A 113 -15.81 -12.62 9.26
CA VAL A 113 -16.54 -13.02 8.05
C VAL A 113 -15.57 -13.46 6.95
N LEU A 114 -14.48 -12.72 6.73
CA LEU A 114 -13.44 -13.08 5.76
C LEU A 114 -12.81 -14.44 6.10
N PHE A 115 -12.48 -14.67 7.37
CA PHE A 115 -11.88 -15.93 7.81
C PHE A 115 -12.85 -17.09 7.61
N GLN A 116 -14.10 -16.96 8.08
CA GLN A 116 -15.12 -18.01 7.96
C GLN A 116 -15.41 -18.38 6.50
N TYR A 117 -15.39 -17.41 5.58
CA TYR A 117 -15.67 -17.68 4.17
C TYR A 117 -14.46 -18.25 3.42
N THR A 118 -13.24 -17.95 3.88
CA THR A 118 -12.00 -18.39 3.20
C THR A 118 -11.48 -19.71 3.75
N PHE A 119 -11.44 -19.85 5.08
CA PHE A 119 -10.88 -20.99 5.80
C PHE A 119 -11.98 -21.82 6.44
N HIS A 120 -12.54 -22.76 5.67
CA HIS A 120 -13.45 -23.76 6.19
C HIS A 120 -13.11 -25.14 5.64
N ALA A 121 -13.49 -26.19 6.37
CA ALA A 121 -13.23 -27.58 6.00
C ALA A 121 -11.74 -27.81 5.64
N GLU A 122 -11.47 -28.45 4.50
CA GLU A 122 -10.13 -28.86 4.07
C GLU A 122 -9.12 -27.70 3.96
N ILE A 123 -9.56 -26.48 3.63
CA ILE A 123 -8.67 -25.31 3.58
C ILE A 123 -8.16 -24.94 4.98
N LEU A 124 -9.01 -25.08 6.00
CA LEU A 124 -8.61 -24.86 7.39
C LEU A 124 -7.64 -25.95 7.86
N ASP A 125 -7.85 -27.20 7.44
CA ASP A 125 -6.93 -28.31 7.74
C ASP A 125 -5.54 -28.05 7.14
N LEU A 126 -5.47 -27.55 5.89
CA LEU A 126 -4.19 -27.18 5.27
C LEU A 126 -3.49 -26.03 6.03
N LEU A 127 -4.23 -25.04 6.53
CA LEU A 127 -3.67 -23.99 7.39
C LEU A 127 -3.08 -24.60 8.68
N ASN A 128 -3.82 -25.47 9.36
CA ASN A 128 -3.37 -26.12 10.59
C ASN A 128 -2.12 -26.96 10.37
N VAL A 129 -2.03 -27.67 9.24
CA VAL A 129 -0.83 -28.43 8.86
C VAL A 129 0.36 -27.49 8.61
N ALA A 130 0.17 -26.39 7.87
CA ALA A 130 1.23 -25.41 7.64
C ALA A 130 1.76 -24.80 8.96
N VAL A 131 0.85 -24.52 9.91
CA VAL A 131 1.20 -24.07 11.27
C VAL A 131 2.02 -25.13 12.01
N GLY A 132 1.58 -26.40 12.01
CA GLY A 132 2.31 -27.49 12.65
C GLY A 132 3.71 -27.71 12.08
N GLN A 133 3.87 -27.56 10.76
CA GLN A 133 5.16 -27.62 10.07
C GLN A 133 6.07 -26.45 10.43
N ALA A 134 5.51 -25.24 10.51
CA ALA A 134 6.23 -24.02 10.88
C ALA A 134 6.82 -24.12 12.27
N ILE A 135 6.02 -24.55 13.26
CA ILE A 135 6.44 -24.77 14.64
C ILE A 135 7.55 -25.81 14.70
N SER A 136 7.36 -26.95 14.02
CA SER A 136 8.35 -28.05 14.02
C SER A 136 9.67 -27.66 13.37
N SER A 137 9.65 -26.72 12.43
CA SER A 137 10.83 -26.26 11.68
C SER A 137 11.42 -24.94 12.21
N ASN A 138 10.89 -24.39 13.30
CA ASN A 138 11.24 -23.07 13.83
C ASN A 138 11.25 -21.98 12.75
N SER A 139 10.19 -21.97 11.94
CA SER A 139 10.01 -21.05 10.80
C SER A 139 8.67 -20.32 10.91
N ASP A 140 8.49 -19.28 10.10
CA ASP A 140 7.23 -18.55 10.01
C ASP A 140 6.29 -19.17 8.97
N VAL A 141 4.97 -19.06 9.19
CA VAL A 141 3.96 -19.37 8.17
C VAL A 141 3.84 -18.17 7.22
N VAL A 142 3.84 -18.45 5.91
CA VAL A 142 3.58 -17.44 4.88
C VAL A 142 2.24 -17.73 4.20
N LEU A 143 1.31 -16.79 4.29
CA LEU A 143 0.05 -16.80 3.54
C LEU A 143 0.23 -15.98 2.26
N ARG A 144 0.35 -16.67 1.13
CA ARG A 144 0.48 -16.04 -0.18
C ARG A 144 -0.87 -15.96 -0.87
N LEU A 145 -1.39 -14.74 -1.01
CA LEU A 145 -2.65 -14.46 -1.67
C LEU A 145 -2.40 -14.24 -3.16
N MET A 146 -2.61 -15.27 -3.95
CA MET A 146 -2.57 -15.19 -5.41
C MET A 146 -3.93 -14.61 -5.86
N ILE A 147 -3.98 -13.34 -6.27
CA ILE A 147 -5.24 -12.64 -6.57
C ILE A 147 -5.41 -12.49 -8.10
N ALA A 148 -6.30 -13.28 -8.71
CA ALA A 148 -6.44 -13.35 -10.17
C ALA A 148 -7.29 -12.20 -10.74
N SER A 149 -8.33 -11.80 -10.01
CA SER A 149 -9.25 -10.77 -10.44
C SER A 149 -8.92 -9.49 -9.69
N ASP A 150 -8.42 -8.43 -10.35
CA ASP A 150 -7.82 -7.36 -9.55
C ASP A 150 -8.79 -6.58 -8.65
N PHE A 151 -10.11 -6.61 -8.91
CA PHE A 151 -11.08 -5.99 -7.98
C PHE A 151 -11.08 -6.66 -6.59
N LEU A 152 -10.64 -7.92 -6.48
CA LEU A 152 -10.47 -8.59 -5.20
C LEU A 152 -9.37 -7.95 -4.35
N ASN A 153 -8.52 -7.08 -4.91
CA ASN A 153 -7.60 -6.25 -4.12
C ASN A 153 -8.32 -5.19 -3.28
N LEU A 154 -9.60 -4.92 -3.54
CA LEU A 154 -10.45 -4.10 -2.67
C LEU A 154 -10.72 -4.78 -1.34
N ILE A 155 -10.70 -6.10 -1.29
CA ILE A 155 -10.93 -6.82 -0.05
C ILE A 155 -9.67 -6.67 0.81
N PRO A 156 -9.79 -6.20 2.07
CA PRO A 156 -8.65 -6.07 2.98
C PRO A 156 -8.33 -7.44 3.59
N TRP A 157 -7.75 -8.34 2.79
CA TRP A 157 -7.39 -9.71 3.20
C TRP A 157 -6.50 -9.76 4.45
N GLU A 158 -5.76 -8.70 4.72
CA GLU A 158 -4.97 -8.52 5.94
C GLU A 158 -5.84 -8.53 7.22
N LEU A 159 -7.16 -8.30 7.11
CA LEU A 159 -8.11 -8.36 8.22
C LEU A 159 -8.53 -9.78 8.61
N LEU A 160 -8.13 -10.84 7.89
CA LEU A 160 -8.44 -12.22 8.27
C LEU A 160 -8.25 -12.41 9.78
N TYR A 161 -9.33 -12.65 10.51
CA TYR A 161 -9.37 -12.73 11.97
C TYR A 161 -9.98 -14.09 12.34
N ASN A 162 -9.20 -14.94 13.00
CA ASN A 162 -9.74 -16.17 13.57
C ASN A 162 -10.45 -15.84 14.90
N ASP A 163 -10.84 -16.83 15.68
CA ASP A 163 -11.50 -16.63 16.98
C ASP A 163 -10.64 -15.92 18.04
N GLU A 164 -9.34 -15.73 17.80
CA GLU A 164 -8.39 -15.15 18.77
C GLU A 164 -7.73 -13.85 18.30
N THR A 165 -7.25 -13.79 17.05
CA THR A 165 -6.36 -12.73 16.56
C THR A 165 -6.42 -12.54 15.05
N TYR A 166 -5.89 -11.41 14.59
CA TYR A 166 -5.65 -11.18 13.17
C TYR A 166 -4.51 -12.09 12.69
N LEU A 167 -4.71 -12.81 11.59
CA LEU A 167 -3.71 -13.70 11.03
C LEU A 167 -2.43 -12.94 10.67
N CYS A 168 -2.51 -11.67 10.23
CA CYS A 168 -1.33 -10.86 9.92
C CYS A 168 -0.48 -10.45 11.12
N HIS A 169 -0.94 -10.70 12.35
CA HIS A 169 -0.16 -10.52 13.58
C HIS A 169 0.74 -11.73 13.86
N VAL A 170 0.38 -12.90 13.34
CA VAL A 170 1.07 -14.17 13.62
C VAL A 170 1.80 -14.69 12.38
N TYR A 171 1.20 -14.52 11.20
CA TYR A 171 1.68 -15.03 9.92
C TYR A 171 2.06 -13.89 8.98
N ASP A 172 2.99 -14.19 8.08
CA ASP A 172 3.42 -13.29 7.04
C ASP A 172 2.41 -13.34 5.88
N ILE A 173 1.63 -12.27 5.69
CA ILE A 173 0.64 -12.17 4.60
C ILE A 173 1.19 -11.33 3.45
N VAL A 174 1.16 -11.89 2.24
CA VAL A 174 1.66 -11.24 1.03
C VAL A 174 0.70 -11.41 -0.14
N ARG A 175 0.47 -10.33 -0.90
CA ARG A 175 -0.30 -10.39 -2.14
C ARG A 175 0.63 -10.71 -3.30
N HIS A 176 0.28 -11.71 -4.11
CA HIS A 176 1.02 -12.10 -5.29
C HIS A 176 0.10 -11.91 -6.51
N PRO A 177 0.41 -10.98 -7.42
CA PRO A 177 -0.38 -10.78 -8.64
C PRO A 177 -0.12 -11.91 -9.64
N PHE A 178 -1.16 -12.47 -10.25
CA PHE A 178 -1.00 -13.50 -11.29
C PHE A 178 -0.32 -12.92 -12.53
N LEU A 179 0.97 -13.19 -12.69
CA LEU A 179 1.78 -12.68 -13.81
C LEU A 179 2.71 -13.77 -14.34
N GLN A 180 2.61 -14.04 -15.64
CA GLN A 180 3.43 -15.05 -16.32
C GLN A 180 4.84 -14.57 -16.69
N GLN A 181 5.13 -13.27 -16.59
CA GLN A 181 6.45 -12.74 -16.94
C GLN A 181 7.49 -13.20 -15.91
N PRO A 182 8.75 -13.48 -16.25
CA PRO A 182 9.77 -13.79 -15.24
C PRO A 182 10.06 -12.58 -14.35
N VAL A 183 10.36 -12.80 -13.06
CA VAL A 183 10.88 -11.77 -12.16
C VAL A 183 12.35 -11.53 -12.53
N ARG A 184 12.71 -10.27 -12.81
CA ARG A 184 14.12 -9.89 -12.98
C ARG A 184 14.66 -9.49 -11.61
N LYS A 185 15.53 -10.31 -11.05
CA LYS A 185 16.23 -9.94 -9.81
C LYS A 185 17.37 -8.97 -10.14
N PRO A 186 17.58 -7.91 -9.34
CA PRO A 186 18.82 -7.14 -9.44
C PRO A 186 20.03 -8.06 -9.25
N ILE A 187 21.14 -7.69 -9.86
CA ILE A 187 22.43 -8.35 -9.63
C ILE A 187 22.79 -8.07 -8.16
N PRO A 188 23.02 -9.10 -7.32
CA PRO A 188 23.41 -8.89 -5.94
C PRO A 188 24.64 -8.00 -5.85
N SER A 189 24.54 -6.91 -5.09
CA SER A 189 25.71 -6.17 -4.63
C SER A 189 26.41 -7.03 -3.58
N GLU A 190 27.67 -7.40 -3.81
CA GLU A 190 28.40 -8.36 -2.97
C GLU A 190 28.53 -7.91 -1.51
N ASP A 191 28.41 -6.61 -1.21
CA ASP A 191 28.66 -6.13 0.16
C ASP A 191 27.60 -5.20 0.76
N ASN A 192 26.76 -4.48 0.00
CA ASN A 192 25.80 -3.52 0.61
C ASN A 192 24.58 -3.16 -0.26
N ILE A 193 23.41 -3.03 0.38
CA ILE A 193 22.13 -2.63 -0.24
C ILE A 193 22.15 -1.14 -0.61
N ARG A 194 21.91 -0.81 -1.89
CA ARG A 194 21.79 0.57 -2.39
C ARG A 194 20.36 1.07 -2.21
N MET A 195 20.21 2.17 -1.47
CA MET A 195 18.91 2.75 -1.18
C MET A 195 18.80 4.16 -1.77
N LEU A 196 17.71 4.42 -2.48
CA LEU A 196 17.30 5.76 -2.88
C LEU A 196 16.02 6.15 -2.14
N PHE A 197 16.11 7.17 -1.30
CA PHE A 197 14.95 7.83 -0.70
C PHE A 197 14.61 9.10 -1.46
N VAL A 198 13.37 9.21 -1.92
CA VAL A 198 12.85 10.32 -2.71
C VAL A 198 11.71 10.98 -1.96
N GLY A 199 11.94 12.22 -1.52
CA GLY A 199 10.92 13.09 -0.95
C GLY A 199 10.48 14.17 -1.96
N ALA A 200 9.33 13.97 -2.59
CA ALA A 200 8.67 14.98 -3.40
C ALA A 200 7.47 15.57 -2.65
N ASN A 201 7.67 16.75 -2.08
CA ASN A 201 6.65 17.46 -1.31
C ASN A 201 6.35 18.84 -1.90
N PRO A 202 5.92 18.93 -3.17
CA PRO A 202 5.65 20.23 -3.76
C PRO A 202 4.54 20.98 -3.03
N LEU A 203 3.62 20.29 -2.35
CA LEU A 203 2.49 20.88 -1.62
C LEU A 203 2.86 21.38 -0.21
N ASN A 204 4.05 21.05 0.31
CA ASN A 204 4.54 21.38 1.65
C ASN A 204 3.68 20.82 2.80
N ASP A 205 3.11 19.64 2.63
CA ASP A 205 2.23 18.96 3.59
C ASP A 205 2.71 17.54 3.97
N LEU A 206 3.83 17.08 3.41
CA LEU A 206 4.52 15.84 3.80
C LEU A 206 5.69 16.08 4.76
N TYR A 207 5.91 15.15 5.69
CA TYR A 207 6.99 15.19 6.69
C TYR A 207 8.31 14.61 6.17
N VAL A 208 8.80 15.12 5.04
CA VAL A 208 9.97 14.55 4.34
C VAL A 208 11.22 14.53 5.22
N LYS A 209 11.46 15.61 5.98
CA LYS A 209 12.65 15.72 6.82
C LYS A 209 12.64 14.64 7.92
N GLU A 210 11.53 14.51 8.63
CA GLU A 210 11.38 13.54 9.71
C GLU A 210 11.45 12.10 9.21
N GLN A 211 10.95 11.82 8.01
CA GLN A 211 11.09 10.50 7.40
C GLN A 211 12.55 10.19 7.04
N ILE A 212 13.29 11.15 6.50
CA ILE A 212 14.73 10.98 6.26
C ILE A 212 15.48 10.72 7.58
N GLU A 213 15.20 11.50 8.62
CA GLU A 213 15.81 11.31 9.95
C GLU A 213 15.48 9.93 10.52
N ALA A 214 14.25 9.43 10.32
CA ALA A 214 13.85 8.08 10.73
C ALA A 214 14.62 6.99 9.97
N VAL A 215 14.88 7.17 8.67
CA VAL A 215 15.74 6.27 7.89
C VAL A 215 17.17 6.32 8.41
N GLU A 216 17.75 7.51 8.58
CA GLU A 216 19.12 7.71 9.06
C GLU A 216 19.35 7.16 10.47
N ALA A 217 18.32 7.17 11.32
CA ALA A 217 18.34 6.58 12.67
C ALA A 217 18.10 5.06 12.66
N ALA A 218 17.53 4.52 11.58
CA ALA A 218 17.29 3.11 11.41
C ALA A 218 18.50 2.35 10.84
N ILE A 219 19.32 3.02 10.03
CA ILE A 219 20.49 2.42 9.39
C ILE A 219 21.81 2.80 10.09
N LYS A 220 22.73 1.84 10.23
CA LYS A 220 24.07 2.02 10.77
C LYS A 220 24.95 2.85 9.83
N PRO A 221 26.00 3.53 10.36
CA PRO A 221 26.88 4.38 9.57
C PRO A 221 27.48 3.72 8.32
N GLU A 222 27.83 2.43 8.40
CA GLU A 222 28.39 1.66 7.28
C GLU A 222 27.42 1.51 6.10
N ASN A 223 26.12 1.42 6.36
CA ASN A 223 25.06 1.32 5.34
C ASN A 223 24.69 2.69 4.77
N LYS A 224 24.98 3.80 5.47
CA LYS A 224 24.69 5.16 5.00
C LYS A 224 25.45 5.55 3.74
N LYS A 225 26.60 4.93 3.45
CA LYS A 225 27.38 5.25 2.25
C LYS A 225 26.69 4.81 0.95
N PHE A 226 25.65 3.98 1.04
CA PHE A 226 24.84 3.53 -0.09
C PHE A 226 23.43 4.12 -0.09
N SER A 227 23.17 5.10 0.78
CA SER A 227 21.91 5.81 0.82
C SER A 227 22.01 7.17 0.13
N LYS A 228 21.14 7.39 -0.86
CA LYS A 228 20.95 8.68 -1.52
C LYS A 228 19.60 9.25 -1.10
N PHE A 229 19.59 10.50 -0.61
CA PHE A 229 18.38 11.21 -0.19
C PHE A 229 18.13 12.40 -1.10
N ILE A 230 16.99 12.40 -1.79
CA ILE A 230 16.57 13.50 -2.67
C ILE A 230 15.40 14.23 -2.01
N LYS A 231 15.61 15.50 -1.65
CA LYS A 231 14.56 16.42 -1.18
C LYS A 231 14.06 17.26 -2.36
N ASN A 232 12.77 17.59 -2.39
CA ASN A 232 12.12 18.34 -3.47
C ASN A 232 12.43 17.72 -4.84
N ALA A 233 12.16 16.42 -4.93
CA ALA A 233 12.55 15.64 -6.10
C ALA A 233 11.79 16.09 -7.35
N THR A 234 12.54 16.43 -8.39
CA THR A 234 12.05 16.63 -9.75
C THR A 234 12.15 15.33 -10.53
N TYR A 235 11.55 15.28 -11.72
CA TYR A 235 11.67 14.12 -12.61
C TYR A 235 13.14 13.77 -12.90
N SER A 236 13.96 14.73 -13.35
CA SER A 236 15.37 14.47 -13.67
C SER A 236 16.13 13.86 -12.51
N LYS A 237 16.00 14.42 -11.31
CA LYS A 237 16.67 13.93 -10.10
C LYS A 237 16.28 12.49 -9.74
N ILE A 238 15.01 12.13 -9.93
CA ILE A 238 14.54 10.76 -9.70
C ILE A 238 15.16 9.82 -10.74
N ALA A 239 15.10 10.20 -12.02
CA ALA A 239 15.67 9.43 -13.11
C ALA A 239 17.17 9.19 -12.90
N ASP A 240 17.95 10.24 -12.64
CA ASP A 240 19.38 10.17 -12.37
C ASP A 240 19.69 9.25 -11.19
N GLY A 241 18.92 9.39 -10.10
CA GLY A 241 19.06 8.53 -8.93
C GLY A 241 18.82 7.05 -9.22
N ILE A 242 17.88 6.72 -10.11
CA ILE A 242 17.62 5.33 -10.51
C ILE A 242 18.69 4.80 -11.47
N TYR A 243 19.17 5.63 -12.40
CA TYR A 243 20.23 5.25 -13.35
C TYR A 243 21.59 5.01 -12.68
N ASP A 244 21.85 5.62 -11.52
CA ASP A 244 23.02 5.30 -10.69
C ASP A 244 22.97 3.88 -10.08
N GLY A 245 21.82 3.20 -10.17
CA GLY A 245 21.58 1.86 -9.67
C GLY A 245 21.02 1.84 -8.24
N VAL A 246 19.88 1.16 -8.05
CA VAL A 246 19.10 1.16 -6.80
C VAL A 246 18.54 -0.22 -6.53
N ASP A 247 18.69 -0.71 -5.30
CA ASP A 247 18.10 -1.98 -4.84
C ASP A 247 16.79 -1.73 -4.10
N ILE A 248 16.75 -0.66 -3.27
CA ILE A 248 15.56 -0.20 -2.55
C ILE A 248 15.21 1.24 -2.94
N LEU A 249 14.04 1.44 -3.54
CA LEU A 249 13.47 2.78 -3.79
C LEU A 249 12.38 3.08 -2.76
N HIS A 250 12.53 4.17 -2.00
CA HIS A 250 11.46 4.70 -1.15
C HIS A 250 10.96 6.02 -1.72
N LEU A 251 9.72 6.03 -2.18
CA LEU A 251 9.07 7.20 -2.77
C LEU A 251 8.01 7.77 -1.81
N LEU A 252 8.31 8.92 -1.23
CA LEU A 252 7.41 9.72 -0.40
C LEU A 252 6.88 10.91 -1.22
N THR A 253 5.64 10.83 -1.66
CA THR A 253 4.98 11.83 -2.50
C THR A 253 3.46 11.68 -2.47
N HIS A 254 2.72 12.56 -3.14
CA HIS A 254 1.29 12.39 -3.36
C HIS A 254 1.02 11.57 -4.61
N GLY A 255 0.08 10.62 -4.51
CA GLY A 255 -0.52 9.98 -5.66
C GLY A 255 -1.72 10.80 -6.17
N LYS A 256 -1.88 10.89 -7.48
CA LYS A 256 -3.08 11.40 -8.13
C LYS A 256 -3.60 10.34 -9.10
N CYS A 257 -4.91 10.14 -9.08
CA CYS A 257 -5.57 9.26 -10.01
C CYS A 257 -6.54 10.07 -10.88
N GLU A 258 -6.49 9.86 -12.18
CA GLU A 258 -7.36 10.50 -13.16
C GLU A 258 -8.16 9.43 -13.87
N TYR A 259 -9.47 9.66 -13.99
CA TYR A 259 -10.41 8.75 -14.62
C TYR A 259 -11.00 9.40 -15.87
N ASP A 260 -10.93 8.70 -17.00
CA ASP A 260 -11.77 8.95 -18.15
C ASP A 260 -12.70 7.74 -18.38
N SER A 261 -13.64 7.84 -19.32
CA SER A 261 -14.65 6.79 -19.51
C SER A 261 -14.07 5.39 -19.81
N ASN A 262 -12.81 5.31 -20.27
CA ASN A 262 -12.17 4.10 -20.80
C ASN A 262 -10.81 3.78 -20.16
N SER A 263 -10.25 4.66 -19.33
CA SER A 263 -8.91 4.48 -18.75
C SER A 263 -8.77 5.09 -17.35
N ILE A 264 -7.90 4.48 -16.56
CA ILE A 264 -7.42 5.00 -15.28
C ILE A 264 -5.94 5.33 -15.44
N LYS A 265 -5.55 6.56 -15.11
CA LYS A 265 -4.16 7.01 -15.11
C LYS A 265 -3.72 7.39 -13.70
N TYR A 266 -2.59 6.84 -13.27
CA TYR A 266 -1.98 7.16 -11.99
C TYR A 266 -0.73 8.00 -12.21
N HIS A 267 -0.59 9.04 -11.39
CA HIS A 267 0.54 9.96 -11.42
C HIS A 267 1.08 10.18 -10.01
N PHE A 268 2.39 10.41 -9.91
CA PHE A 268 3.03 10.96 -8.72
C PHE A 268 3.18 12.48 -8.87
N LEU A 269 2.99 13.23 -7.79
CA LEU A 269 3.21 14.69 -7.79
C LEU A 269 4.66 15.01 -7.41
N VAL A 270 5.48 15.33 -8.39
CA VAL A 270 6.90 15.68 -8.19
C VAL A 270 7.10 17.19 -8.19
N SER A 271 8.20 17.68 -7.64
CA SER A 271 8.57 19.10 -7.77
C SER A 271 8.78 19.46 -9.24
N SER A 272 8.34 20.64 -9.65
CA SER A 272 8.53 21.07 -11.03
C SER A 272 9.92 21.63 -11.28
N GLU A 273 10.40 21.46 -12.50
CA GLU A 273 11.62 22.11 -13.01
C GLU A 273 11.32 23.51 -13.56
N ASP A 274 10.08 23.77 -13.96
CA ASP A 274 9.60 25.10 -14.32
C ASP A 274 9.35 25.93 -13.06
N LYS A 275 10.09 27.04 -12.91
CA LYS A 275 9.96 27.96 -11.77
C LYS A 275 8.56 28.57 -11.64
N ASN A 276 7.76 28.57 -12.70
CA ASN A 276 6.40 29.09 -12.69
C ASN A 276 5.35 28.05 -12.24
N LYS A 277 5.75 26.79 -12.11
CA LYS A 277 4.86 25.68 -11.75
C LYS A 277 5.28 25.08 -10.41
N LYS A 278 4.30 24.76 -9.57
CA LYS A 278 4.56 24.20 -8.23
C LYS A 278 4.94 22.71 -8.28
N TYR A 279 4.35 21.95 -9.20
CA TYR A 279 4.53 20.50 -9.31
C TYR A 279 4.38 20.02 -10.74
N ASP A 280 5.01 18.89 -11.05
CA ASP A 280 4.76 18.10 -12.26
C ASP A 280 4.05 16.79 -11.92
N GLN A 281 3.42 16.19 -12.94
CA GLN A 281 2.78 14.88 -12.84
C GLN A 281 3.68 13.86 -13.51
N MET A 282 4.27 12.96 -12.74
CA MET A 282 5.06 11.85 -13.25
C MET A 282 4.15 10.63 -13.40
N PRO A 283 3.84 10.16 -14.62
CA PRO A 283 2.99 8.99 -14.83
C PRO A 283 3.66 7.72 -14.28
N VAL A 284 2.87 6.77 -13.78
CA VAL A 284 3.40 5.52 -13.21
C VAL A 284 4.19 4.71 -14.25
N GLU A 285 3.78 4.75 -15.52
CA GLU A 285 4.44 4.10 -16.66
C GLU A 285 5.90 4.55 -16.82
N MET A 286 6.22 5.73 -16.33
CA MET A 286 7.59 6.23 -16.33
C MET A 286 8.45 5.49 -15.31
N LEU A 287 7.94 5.30 -14.09
CA LEU A 287 8.62 4.52 -13.07
C LEU A 287 8.70 3.04 -13.47
N GLU A 288 7.65 2.51 -14.11
CA GLU A 288 7.68 1.19 -14.75
C GLU A 288 8.85 1.04 -15.73
N ASN A 289 9.06 2.03 -16.61
CA ASN A 289 10.16 1.99 -17.58
C ASN A 289 11.53 2.01 -16.88
N PHE A 290 11.67 2.81 -15.83
CA PHE A 290 12.90 2.82 -15.04
C PHE A 290 13.15 1.47 -14.37
N CYS A 291 12.14 0.85 -13.75
CA CYS A 291 12.26 -0.45 -13.11
C CYS A 291 12.55 -1.60 -14.11
N ARG A 292 12.15 -1.46 -15.38
CA ARG A 292 12.51 -2.44 -16.44
C ARG A 292 13.99 -2.42 -16.81
N VAL A 293 14.59 -1.22 -16.81
CA VAL A 293 16.01 -1.01 -17.16
C VAL A 293 16.90 -1.24 -15.93
N ASN A 294 16.43 -0.86 -14.75
CA ASN A 294 17.11 -1.04 -13.47
C ASN A 294 16.20 -1.85 -12.54
N PRO A 295 16.25 -3.19 -12.58
CA PRO A 295 15.45 -4.03 -11.69
C PRO A 295 15.74 -3.69 -10.22
N MET A 296 14.69 -3.60 -9.40
CA MET A 296 14.77 -3.28 -7.98
C MET A 296 14.21 -4.45 -7.16
N GLN A 297 14.80 -4.69 -5.99
CA GLN A 297 14.30 -5.68 -5.03
C GLN A 297 13.03 -5.19 -4.34
N LEU A 298 13.03 -3.93 -3.91
CA LEU A 298 11.96 -3.37 -3.11
C LEU A 298 11.64 -1.92 -3.51
N VAL A 299 10.36 -1.65 -3.74
CA VAL A 299 9.83 -0.29 -3.84
C VAL A 299 8.87 -0.03 -2.68
N ILE A 300 9.11 1.02 -1.91
CA ILE A 300 8.24 1.50 -0.83
C ILE A 300 7.51 2.75 -1.32
N LEU A 301 6.20 2.63 -1.52
CA LEU A 301 5.33 3.73 -1.94
C LEU A 301 4.64 4.34 -0.73
N SER A 302 5.30 5.28 -0.06
CA SER A 302 4.70 6.13 0.98
C SER A 302 3.83 7.22 0.32
N THR A 303 2.88 6.79 -0.50
CA THR A 303 1.98 7.66 -1.26
C THR A 303 0.54 7.36 -0.85
N CYS A 304 -0.16 8.39 -0.39
CA CYS A 304 -1.54 8.25 0.07
C CYS A 304 -2.41 7.69 -1.07
N ARG A 305 -3.16 6.62 -0.75
CA ARG A 305 -4.08 5.94 -1.68
C ARG A 305 -3.40 5.41 -2.94
N SER A 306 -2.16 4.93 -2.82
CA SER A 306 -1.47 4.22 -3.89
C SER A 306 -2.31 3.03 -4.39
N GLU A 307 -3.15 2.46 -3.53
CA GLU A 307 -3.90 1.25 -3.85
C GLU A 307 -5.33 1.42 -4.36
N GLN A 308 -6.11 2.44 -3.98
CA GLN A 308 -7.59 2.25 -4.00
C GLN A 308 -8.46 3.51 -4.24
N ALA A 309 -7.90 4.66 -4.62
CA ALA A 309 -8.63 5.95 -4.56
C ALA A 309 -9.92 6.06 -5.40
N ILE A 310 -10.05 5.35 -6.52
CA ILE A 310 -11.16 5.56 -7.45
C ILE A 310 -12.45 4.84 -7.03
N LEU A 311 -12.37 3.66 -6.44
CA LEU A 311 -13.52 2.74 -6.34
C LEU A 311 -14.55 3.15 -5.28
N TYR A 312 -14.18 3.95 -4.27
CA TYR A 312 -15.09 4.31 -3.17
C TYR A 312 -15.87 5.62 -3.37
N SER A 313 -15.35 6.51 -4.21
CA SER A 313 -15.83 7.90 -4.30
C SER A 313 -17.09 8.05 -5.13
N ASN A 314 -17.28 7.17 -6.10
CA ASN A 314 -18.46 7.18 -6.97
C ASN A 314 -19.28 5.94 -6.65
N SER A 315 -20.48 6.13 -6.09
CA SER A 315 -21.43 5.04 -5.83
C SER A 315 -22.06 4.55 -7.14
N TYR A 316 -21.24 4.16 -8.12
CA TYR A 316 -21.65 3.38 -9.26
C TYR A 316 -21.88 1.95 -8.77
N SER A 317 -22.93 1.29 -9.27
CA SER A 317 -23.19 -0.09 -8.88
C SER A 317 -21.96 -0.94 -9.20
N LEU A 318 -21.53 -1.72 -8.21
CA LEU A 318 -20.44 -2.68 -8.32
C LEU A 318 -20.58 -3.55 -9.58
N LYS A 319 -21.82 -3.86 -9.98
CA LYS A 319 -22.18 -4.57 -11.21
C LYS A 319 -21.72 -3.84 -12.49
N LYS A 320 -22.02 -2.55 -12.63
CA LYS A 320 -21.50 -1.72 -13.75
C LYS A 320 -20.00 -1.50 -13.69
N HIS A 321 -19.40 -1.67 -12.51
CA HIS A 321 -17.95 -1.64 -12.35
C HIS A 321 -17.35 -2.94 -12.86
N LEU A 322 -17.72 -4.11 -12.32
CA LEU A 322 -17.24 -5.42 -12.76
C LEU A 322 -17.37 -5.66 -14.27
N GLU A 323 -18.42 -5.14 -14.92
CA GLU A 323 -18.65 -5.24 -16.38
C GLU A 323 -17.75 -4.32 -17.24
N LYS A 324 -17.04 -3.34 -16.67
CA LYS A 324 -16.35 -2.26 -17.41
C LYS A 324 -14.81 -2.33 -17.36
N PHE A 325 -14.22 -3.27 -16.62
CA PHE A 325 -12.78 -3.31 -16.35
C PHE A 325 -11.93 -4.19 -17.29
N ASP A 326 -12.50 -4.77 -18.35
CA ASP A 326 -11.74 -5.61 -19.30
C ASP A 326 -10.51 -4.91 -19.93
N ASN A 327 -10.43 -3.57 -19.89
CA ASN A 327 -9.36 -2.77 -20.50
C ASN A 327 -8.49 -1.97 -19.52
N ILE A 328 -8.55 -2.21 -18.22
CA ILE A 328 -7.74 -1.44 -17.26
C ILE A 328 -6.37 -2.08 -17.05
N ARG A 329 -5.32 -1.31 -17.35
CA ARG A 329 -3.92 -1.78 -17.28
C ARG A 329 -3.48 -2.14 -15.86
N TYR A 330 -3.87 -1.35 -14.87
CA TYR A 330 -3.60 -1.59 -13.44
C TYR A 330 -4.64 -0.91 -12.55
N GLN A 331 -4.87 -1.50 -11.38
CA GLN A 331 -5.82 -0.99 -10.39
C GLN A 331 -5.16 -0.14 -9.30
N SER A 332 -3.83 -0.18 -9.18
CA SER A 332 -3.06 0.62 -8.23
C SER A 332 -1.66 0.96 -8.73
N LEU A 333 -1.02 1.91 -8.05
CA LEU A 333 0.39 2.24 -8.24
C LEU A 333 1.29 1.03 -7.97
N ALA A 334 1.07 0.27 -6.89
CA ALA A 334 1.89 -0.91 -6.64
C ALA A 334 1.67 -1.99 -7.69
N HIS A 335 0.43 -2.15 -8.17
CA HIS A 335 0.12 -3.16 -9.17
C HIS A 335 0.77 -2.85 -10.52
N GLY A 336 0.91 -1.56 -10.89
CA GLY A 336 1.70 -1.16 -12.06
C GLY A 336 3.18 -1.57 -11.91
N LEU A 337 3.80 -1.25 -10.78
CA LEU A 337 5.23 -1.51 -10.56
C LEU A 337 5.57 -3.00 -10.50
N ILE A 338 4.80 -3.79 -9.75
CA ILE A 338 5.02 -5.24 -9.63
C ILE A 338 4.82 -5.96 -10.98
N LYS A 339 3.91 -5.44 -11.84
CA LYS A 339 3.70 -5.90 -13.23
C LYS A 339 4.91 -5.66 -14.14
N THR A 340 5.82 -4.77 -13.76
CA THR A 340 6.96 -4.36 -14.59
C THR A 340 8.30 -4.97 -14.19
N GLY A 341 8.28 -5.89 -13.23
CA GLY A 341 9.42 -6.70 -12.86
C GLY A 341 10.06 -6.33 -11.54
N VAL A 342 9.52 -5.35 -10.81
CA VAL A 342 9.89 -5.13 -9.40
C VAL A 342 9.52 -6.36 -8.59
N THR A 343 10.45 -6.83 -7.76
CA THR A 343 10.27 -8.06 -6.98
C THR A 343 9.23 -7.91 -5.87
N SER A 344 9.33 -6.83 -5.09
CA SER A 344 8.41 -6.49 -4.00
C SER A 344 8.03 -5.01 -4.03
N VAL A 345 6.75 -4.71 -3.81
CA VAL A 345 6.24 -3.35 -3.68
C VAL A 345 5.39 -3.23 -2.42
N LEU A 346 5.77 -2.33 -1.52
CA LEU A 346 4.96 -1.95 -0.38
C LEU A 346 4.13 -0.72 -0.74
N GLY A 347 2.81 -0.89 -0.83
CA GLY A 347 1.84 0.20 -1.06
C GLY A 347 1.09 0.60 0.20
N MET A 348 0.39 1.73 0.14
CA MET A 348 -0.50 2.21 1.20
C MET A 348 -1.96 2.17 0.72
N SER A 349 -2.79 1.36 1.39
CA SER A 349 -4.22 1.24 1.12
C SER A 349 -5.00 2.50 1.50
N HIS A 350 -4.54 3.20 2.52
CA HIS A 350 -5.14 4.41 3.08
C HIS A 350 -4.06 5.46 3.35
N PRO A 351 -4.42 6.70 3.72
CA PRO A 351 -3.48 7.58 4.41
C PRO A 351 -2.95 6.92 5.68
N ILE A 352 -1.71 7.22 6.04
CA ILE A 352 -1.08 6.80 7.29
C ILE A 352 -0.74 8.06 8.10
N SER A 353 -0.88 8.01 9.43
CA SER A 353 -0.49 9.15 10.27
C SER A 353 1.02 9.41 10.23
N LYS A 354 1.45 10.60 10.69
CA LYS A 354 2.88 10.94 10.81
C LYS A 354 3.64 9.92 11.66
N MET A 355 3.10 9.61 12.84
CA MET A 355 3.73 8.65 13.77
C MET A 355 3.69 7.23 13.19
N GLY A 356 2.61 6.86 12.51
CA GLY A 356 2.53 5.58 11.80
C GLY A 356 3.56 5.43 10.69
N ALA A 357 3.78 6.48 9.88
CA ALA A 357 4.81 6.50 8.84
C ALA A 357 6.23 6.38 9.43
N GLU A 358 6.50 7.05 10.56
CA GLU A 358 7.79 6.93 11.25
C GLU A 358 8.05 5.51 11.77
N ILE A 359 7.04 4.88 12.41
CA ILE A 359 7.10 3.49 12.86
C ILE A 359 7.39 2.57 11.66
N LEU A 360 6.63 2.74 10.57
CA LEU A 360 6.77 1.97 9.35
C LEU A 360 8.20 2.06 8.79
N THR A 361 8.69 3.27 8.58
CA THR A 361 10.03 3.53 8.05
C THR A 361 11.09 2.91 8.95
N ARG A 362 11.08 3.25 10.24
CA ARG A 362 12.08 2.76 11.20
C ARG A 362 12.14 1.24 11.25
N ARG A 363 10.97 0.58 11.29
CA ARG A 363 10.90 -0.87 11.43
C ARG A 363 11.32 -1.58 10.15
N ILE A 364 10.89 -1.10 8.97
CA ILE A 364 11.30 -1.69 7.69
C ILE A 364 12.81 -1.66 7.52
N TYR A 365 13.44 -0.49 7.72
CA TYR A 365 14.88 -0.38 7.50
C TYR A 365 15.69 -1.16 8.52
N ARG A 366 15.29 -1.17 9.80
CA ARG A 366 15.94 -2.01 10.80
C ARG A 366 15.82 -3.50 10.50
N THR A 367 14.68 -3.94 9.96
CA THR A 367 14.46 -5.36 9.71
C THR A 367 15.14 -5.80 8.41
N VAL A 368 14.93 -5.08 7.31
CA VAL A 368 15.45 -5.45 5.99
C VAL A 368 16.93 -5.11 5.83
N VAL A 369 17.36 -3.90 6.22
CA VAL A 369 18.75 -3.45 5.99
C VAL A 369 19.67 -3.87 7.12
N GLU A 370 19.28 -3.64 8.38
CA GLU A 370 20.17 -3.90 9.51
C GLU A 370 20.23 -5.36 9.95
N ARG A 371 19.09 -6.04 9.93
CA ARG A 371 19.00 -7.45 10.36
C ARG A 371 19.02 -8.43 9.19
N GLN A 372 18.93 -7.93 7.96
CA GLN A 372 18.88 -8.75 6.75
C GLN A 372 17.76 -9.81 6.82
N GLU A 373 16.64 -9.43 7.44
CA GLU A 373 15.43 -10.26 7.55
C GLU A 373 14.47 -9.95 6.38
N SER A 374 13.55 -10.87 6.12
CA SER A 374 12.59 -10.72 5.03
C SER A 374 11.71 -9.47 5.20
N ILE A 375 11.34 -8.86 4.06
CA ILE A 375 10.32 -7.81 4.04
C ILE A 375 8.97 -8.30 4.60
N TYR A 376 8.70 -9.61 4.54
CA TYR A 376 7.45 -10.19 5.05
C TYR A 376 7.38 -10.03 6.57
N LYS A 377 8.44 -10.43 7.25
CA LYS A 377 8.62 -10.25 8.69
C LYS A 377 8.63 -8.78 9.08
N ALA A 378 9.24 -7.91 8.27
CA ALA A 378 9.25 -6.47 8.52
C ALA A 378 7.82 -5.89 8.54
N ILE A 379 6.97 -6.28 7.59
CA ILE A 379 5.57 -5.83 7.55
C ILE A 379 4.77 -6.36 8.73
N ARG A 380 4.89 -7.64 9.09
CA ARG A 380 4.25 -8.18 10.30
C ARG A 380 4.66 -7.40 11.55
N GLN A 381 5.95 -7.11 11.73
CA GLN A 381 6.44 -6.31 12.85
C GLN A 381 5.91 -4.87 12.84
N VAL A 382 5.80 -4.24 11.66
CA VAL A 382 5.16 -2.91 11.52
C VAL A 382 3.72 -2.95 11.99
N ARG A 383 2.93 -3.93 11.52
CA ARG A 383 1.51 -4.05 11.90
C ARG A 383 1.35 -4.23 13.40
N LEU A 384 2.16 -5.11 14.01
CA LEU A 384 2.16 -5.34 15.46
C LEU A 384 2.49 -4.07 16.25
N GLU A 385 3.51 -3.30 15.85
CA GLU A 385 3.88 -2.06 16.55
C GLU A 385 2.81 -0.98 16.39
N LEU A 386 2.24 -0.83 15.19
CA LEU A 386 1.14 0.11 14.95
C LEU A 386 -0.11 -0.29 15.76
N PHE A 387 -0.42 -1.59 15.85
CA PHE A 387 -1.53 -2.11 16.64
C PHE A 387 -1.29 -1.93 18.15
N ALA A 388 -0.06 -2.06 18.64
CA ALA A 388 0.27 -1.77 20.03
C ALA A 388 0.07 -0.29 20.40
N HIS A 389 0.12 0.61 19.41
CA HIS A 389 -0.13 2.04 19.57
C HIS A 389 -1.54 2.48 19.13
N ILE A 390 -2.48 1.54 19.06
CA ILE A 390 -3.83 1.78 18.51
C ILE A 390 -4.64 2.80 19.29
N ASP A 391 -4.29 3.15 20.53
CA ASP A 391 -4.94 4.22 21.28
C ASP A 391 -4.45 5.63 20.89
N SER A 392 -3.24 5.72 20.34
CA SER A 392 -2.56 6.97 19.98
C SER A 392 -2.50 7.22 18.46
N LEU A 393 -2.87 6.22 17.65
CA LEU A 393 -2.86 6.26 16.19
C LEU A 393 -4.28 6.14 15.62
N PRO A 394 -4.55 6.56 14.38
CA PRO A 394 -5.78 6.17 13.69
C PRO A 394 -5.97 4.64 13.75
N PRO A 395 -7.19 4.13 14.04
CA PRO A 395 -7.42 2.68 14.22
C PRO A 395 -7.08 1.81 13.00
N SER A 396 -6.90 2.43 11.84
CA SER A 396 -6.57 1.80 10.56
C SER A 396 -5.10 1.83 10.20
N ASP A 397 -4.24 2.55 10.92
CA ASP A 397 -2.84 2.75 10.52
C ASP A 397 -2.10 1.41 10.34
N TRP A 398 -2.40 0.42 11.18
CA TRP A 398 -1.81 -0.93 11.08
C TRP A 398 -2.28 -1.72 9.84
N LEU A 399 -3.45 -1.40 9.27
CA LEU A 399 -3.98 -2.03 8.05
C LEU A 399 -3.45 -1.35 6.78
N THR A 400 -2.99 -0.11 6.89
CA THR A 400 -2.58 0.71 5.75
C THR A 400 -1.49 0.06 4.87
N PRO A 401 -0.40 -0.52 5.43
CA PRO A 401 0.67 -1.08 4.62
C PRO A 401 0.25 -2.41 3.97
N VAL A 402 0.33 -2.49 2.64
CA VAL A 402 -0.01 -3.69 1.86
C VAL A 402 1.20 -4.10 1.02
N LEU A 403 1.66 -5.33 1.21
CA LEU A 403 2.82 -5.86 0.51
C LEU A 403 2.39 -6.70 -0.70
N TYR A 404 2.87 -6.30 -1.87
CA TYR A 404 2.87 -7.11 -3.07
C TYR A 404 4.26 -7.71 -3.26
N SER A 405 4.36 -9.02 -3.49
CA SER A 405 5.63 -9.65 -3.81
C SER A 405 5.46 -10.83 -4.75
N ARG A 406 6.43 -10.96 -5.65
CA ARG A 406 6.57 -12.08 -6.57
C ARG A 406 7.70 -13.01 -6.18
N ASP A 407 8.42 -12.71 -5.10
CA ASP A 407 9.51 -13.56 -4.61
C ASP A 407 9.06 -14.63 -3.62
N SER A 408 9.91 -15.63 -3.47
CA SER A 408 9.78 -16.73 -2.53
C SER A 408 10.55 -16.52 -1.21
N GLN A 409 10.62 -15.26 -0.70
CA GLN A 409 10.95 -14.86 0.70
C GLN A 409 12.28 -14.12 0.98
N THR A 410 13.17 -13.85 0.01
CA THR A 410 14.47 -13.21 0.31
C THR A 410 14.67 -11.87 -0.42
N ILE A 411 15.09 -10.83 0.30
CA ILE A 411 15.71 -9.61 -0.24
C ILE A 411 17.22 -9.75 -0.05
#